data_AF-A0A9D0UNA6-F1
#
_entry.id   AF-A0A9D0UNA6-F1
#
_cell.length_a   1.000
_cell.length_b   1.000
_cell.length_c   1.000
_cell.angle_alpha   90.00
_cell.angle_beta   90.00
_cell.angle_gamma   90.00
#
_symmetry.space_group_name_H-M   'P 1'
#
loop_
_entity.id
_entity.type
_entity.pdbx_description
1 polymer ?
#
loop_
_entity_poly.entity_id
_entity_poly.type
_entity_poly.pdbx_seq_one_letter_code
_entity_poly.pdbx_strand_id
1 'polypeptide(L)'
;MRHFSRAGFIRCLQVLPVAFLLLVADPATAATFPWPAKGDQLVGRLGTAVVAAGETLLDIARRHDLGLEEIVAANPGVDPWLPPVGTRVVLPTEYVLPPAPWEGIIVNLPELRLYYFPPPAKDGSRVVKTYPLGIGSEGRAIPATVTKIVEKKVDPAWTVPASILAEHAAEGMPLSKVVPPGPDNPLGRYAMRLGLTSYLIHGTNRPFSVGMRISHGCLRMYPENIAELFPDVPVGTKVHILNQPYKAGWRDGVLYLEAHAPLAEGGLESRQNFTPIVTAVIAVSDQAIGDAAWEEAMRAVKQVSGLPVPITARKPSPPRPAAQPAERWLVQVGAFEDAAGVARMTETVRRLGLPVVTRATVKRGLCRVMSGPYAGWDAAISVSRRLRRATGTPGILVAGELLEYAKACAATDNLVLNDQVP
;
A
#
# COMPACT_ATOMS: atom_id res chain seq x y z
N MET A 1 -84.64 17.67 -5.56
CA MET A 1 -84.77 17.36 -7.01
C MET A 1 -83.42 16.90 -7.52
N ARG A 2 -83.43 15.85 -8.33
CA ARG A 2 -82.26 15.15 -8.89
C ARG A 2 -81.40 16.11 -9.73
N HIS A 3 -80.08 15.99 -9.69
CA HIS A 3 -79.28 15.99 -10.92
C HIS A 3 -77.91 15.31 -10.76
N PHE A 4 -77.53 14.66 -11.86
CA PHE A 4 -76.47 13.68 -12.07
C PHE A 4 -75.08 14.30 -12.28
N SER A 5 -74.07 13.59 -11.77
CA SER A 5 -72.88 13.08 -12.49
C SER A 5 -71.83 14.04 -13.07
N ARG A 6 -70.57 13.83 -12.65
CA ARG A 6 -69.44 13.49 -13.55
C ARG A 6 -68.22 13.04 -12.72
N ALA A 7 -67.84 11.77 -12.86
CA ALA A 7 -66.59 11.23 -12.34
C ALA A 7 -65.45 11.54 -13.33
N GLY A 8 -64.42 12.25 -12.87
CA GLY A 8 -63.18 12.46 -13.59
C GLY A 8 -62.08 11.55 -13.02
N PHE A 9 -61.61 10.61 -13.83
CA PHE A 9 -60.42 9.80 -13.53
C PHE A 9 -59.16 10.66 -13.74
N ILE A 10 -58.46 11.01 -12.66
CA ILE A 10 -57.11 11.58 -12.70
C ILE A 10 -56.11 10.42 -12.58
N ARG A 11 -55.39 10.14 -13.67
CA ARG A 11 -54.24 9.22 -13.69
C ARG A 11 -53.11 9.87 -12.89
N CYS A 12 -52.82 9.34 -11.70
CA CYS A 12 -51.66 9.72 -10.91
C CYS A 12 -50.41 9.06 -11.52
N LEU A 13 -49.59 9.82 -12.24
CA LEU A 13 -48.30 9.39 -12.76
C LEU A 13 -47.30 9.36 -11.59
N GLN A 14 -47.02 8.17 -11.04
CA GLN A 14 -46.01 8.01 -10.00
C GLN A 14 -44.61 8.11 -10.62
N VAL A 15 -43.97 9.26 -10.43
CA VAL A 15 -42.55 9.44 -10.72
C VAL A 15 -41.76 8.92 -9.51
N LEU A 16 -41.19 7.72 -9.65
CA LEU A 16 -40.25 7.16 -8.67
C LEU A 16 -38.97 8.03 -8.66
N PRO A 17 -38.53 8.55 -7.50
CA PRO A 17 -37.30 9.32 -7.43
C PRO A 17 -36.12 8.35 -7.61
N VAL A 18 -35.37 8.52 -8.69
CA VAL A 18 -34.06 7.89 -8.87
C VAL A 18 -33.13 8.53 -7.86
N ALA A 19 -32.88 7.84 -6.75
CA ALA A 19 -31.87 8.22 -5.78
C ALA A 19 -30.49 8.10 -6.44
N PHE A 20 -29.95 9.23 -6.90
CA PHE A 20 -28.60 9.34 -7.41
C PHE A 20 -27.65 9.22 -6.22
N LEU A 21 -27.14 8.02 -5.96
CA LEU A 21 -26.14 7.77 -4.94
C LEU A 21 -24.82 8.41 -5.40
N LEU A 22 -24.57 9.65 -4.98
CA LEU A 22 -23.30 10.32 -5.18
C LEU A 22 -22.22 9.54 -4.40
N LEU A 23 -21.38 8.82 -5.12
CA LEU A 23 -20.10 8.33 -4.63
C LEU A 23 -19.23 9.57 -4.34
N VAL A 24 -19.25 10.03 -3.10
CA VAL A 24 -18.27 10.99 -2.61
C VAL A 24 -16.95 10.22 -2.52
N ALA A 25 -16.01 10.52 -3.40
CA ALA A 25 -14.64 10.07 -3.24
C ALA A 25 -14.06 10.82 -2.04
N ASP A 26 -13.84 10.12 -0.93
CA ASP A 26 -13.12 10.70 0.20
C ASP A 26 -11.74 11.14 -0.28
N PRO A 27 -11.33 12.40 -0.03
CA PRO A 27 -9.94 12.77 -0.24
C PRO A 27 -9.06 11.86 0.62
N ALA A 28 -7.98 11.33 0.04
CA ALA A 28 -7.02 10.53 0.80
C ALA A 28 -6.49 11.39 1.96
N THR A 29 -6.94 11.07 3.17
CA THR A 29 -6.44 11.63 4.43
C THR A 29 -5.09 10.99 4.75
N ALA A 30 -4.23 11.68 5.50
CA ALA A 30 -2.95 11.14 5.92
C ALA A 30 -3.09 9.75 6.57
N ALA A 31 -2.15 8.85 6.28
CA ALA A 31 -2.02 7.60 7.01
C ALA A 31 -1.65 7.88 8.48
N THR A 32 -2.66 7.84 9.35
CA THR A 32 -2.55 8.09 10.80
C THR A 32 -2.60 6.77 11.56
N PHE A 33 -1.60 6.52 12.40
CA PHE A 33 -1.48 5.30 13.18
C PHE A 33 -1.47 5.60 14.68
N PRO A 34 -2.07 4.73 15.51
CA PRO A 34 -1.90 4.81 16.95
C PRO A 34 -0.42 4.64 17.31
N TRP A 35 -0.02 5.25 18.42
CA TRP A 35 1.31 5.03 18.99
C TRP A 35 1.60 3.53 19.17
N PRO A 36 2.81 3.05 18.84
CA PRO A 36 3.15 1.64 19.03
C PRO A 36 3.09 1.25 20.51
N ALA A 37 2.88 -0.04 20.78
CA ALA A 37 2.93 -0.56 22.14
C ALA A 37 4.30 -0.30 22.78
N LYS A 38 4.37 -0.30 24.12
CA LYS A 38 5.63 -0.06 24.82
C LYS A 38 6.67 -1.11 24.42
N GLY A 39 7.76 -0.65 23.82
CA GLY A 39 8.84 -1.52 23.34
C GLY A 39 8.75 -1.90 21.86
N ASP A 40 7.61 -1.65 21.21
CA ASP A 40 7.46 -1.83 19.77
C ASP A 40 7.93 -0.58 19.02
N GLN A 41 8.45 -0.77 17.81
CA GLN A 41 8.88 0.29 16.89
C GLN A 41 8.13 0.25 15.55
N LEU A 42 7.13 -0.62 15.38
CA LEU A 42 6.36 -0.70 14.15
C LEU A 42 4.97 -0.09 14.32
N VAL A 43 4.47 0.56 13.28
CA VAL A 43 3.08 1.03 13.15
C VAL A 43 2.44 0.52 11.87
N GLY A 44 1.11 0.58 11.79
CA GLY A 44 0.37 0.12 10.62
C GLY A 44 0.39 -1.39 10.42
N ARG A 45 -0.15 -1.84 9.28
CA ARG A 45 -0.28 -3.24 8.86
C ARG A 45 -0.30 -3.29 7.34
N LEU A 46 0.27 -4.35 6.75
CA LEU A 46 0.17 -4.55 5.31
C LEU A 46 -1.29 -4.60 4.84
N GLY A 47 -1.57 -3.84 3.79
CA GLY A 47 -2.85 -3.82 3.10
C GLY A 47 -2.76 -4.52 1.75
N THR A 48 -3.90 -4.67 1.09
CA THR A 48 -3.96 -5.07 -0.32
C THR A 48 -5.03 -4.28 -1.06
N ALA A 49 -4.80 -4.04 -2.35
CA ALA A 49 -5.77 -3.49 -3.28
C ALA A 49 -5.93 -4.42 -4.49
N VAL A 50 -7.02 -4.23 -5.24
CA VAL A 50 -7.23 -4.93 -6.51
C VAL A 50 -7.33 -3.88 -7.61
N VAL A 51 -6.53 -4.05 -8.65
CA VAL A 51 -6.46 -3.13 -9.79
C VAL A 51 -7.81 -3.08 -10.51
N ALA A 52 -8.40 -1.88 -10.57
CA ALA A 52 -9.59 -1.60 -11.36
C ALA A 52 -9.27 -1.32 -12.84
N ALA A 53 -10.30 -1.29 -13.68
CA ALA A 53 -10.11 -1.00 -15.11
C ALA A 53 -9.60 0.44 -15.33
N GLY A 54 -8.46 0.55 -16.01
CA GLY A 54 -7.82 1.84 -16.31
C GLY A 54 -7.07 2.48 -15.14
N GLU A 55 -6.95 1.79 -14.01
CA GLU A 55 -6.25 2.27 -12.82
C GLU A 55 -4.75 1.97 -12.93
N THR A 56 -3.91 2.97 -12.65
CA THR A 56 -2.44 2.81 -12.57
C THR A 56 -1.99 2.50 -11.14
N LEU A 57 -0.75 2.06 -10.93
CA LEU A 57 -0.20 1.96 -9.57
C LEU A 57 -0.09 3.33 -8.90
N LEU A 58 0.10 4.41 -9.66
CA LEU A 58 0.10 5.76 -9.13
C LEU A 58 -1.27 6.16 -8.58
N ASP A 59 -2.35 5.80 -9.27
CA ASP A 59 -3.72 6.06 -8.80
C ASP A 59 -4.01 5.33 -7.50
N ILE A 60 -3.63 4.04 -7.43
CA ILE A 60 -3.72 3.22 -6.20
C ILE A 60 -2.88 3.84 -5.09
N ALA A 61 -1.63 4.22 -5.39
CA ALA A 61 -0.72 4.79 -4.41
C ALA A 61 -1.30 6.07 -3.80
N ARG A 62 -1.71 7.03 -4.62
CA ARG A 62 -2.27 8.31 -4.14
C ARG A 62 -3.54 8.10 -3.33
N ARG A 63 -4.45 7.22 -3.76
CA ARG A 63 -5.69 6.89 -3.04
C ARG A 63 -5.43 6.26 -1.66
N HIS A 64 -4.26 5.64 -1.47
CA HIS A 64 -3.84 5.00 -0.22
C HIS A 64 -2.72 5.76 0.51
N ASP A 65 -2.45 7.02 0.13
CA ASP A 65 -1.41 7.86 0.72
C ASP A 65 0.01 7.22 0.67
N LEU A 66 0.36 6.69 -0.51
CA LEU A 66 1.63 6.05 -0.82
C LEU A 66 2.38 6.79 -1.94
N GLY A 67 3.70 6.58 -1.97
CA GLY A 67 4.56 7.05 -3.04
C GLY A 67 4.62 6.08 -4.22
N LEU A 68 4.96 6.56 -5.41
CA LEU A 68 5.11 5.70 -6.59
C LEU A 68 6.24 4.66 -6.42
N GLU A 69 7.46 5.08 -6.05
CA GLU A 69 8.58 4.15 -5.87
C GLU A 69 8.29 3.13 -4.76
N GLU A 70 7.59 3.55 -3.70
CA GLU A 70 7.20 2.70 -2.58
C GLU A 70 6.23 1.57 -3.02
N ILE A 71 5.14 1.89 -3.75
CA ILE A 71 4.21 0.86 -4.22
C ILE A 71 4.84 -0.05 -5.27
N VAL A 72 5.73 0.48 -6.12
CA VAL A 72 6.43 -0.29 -7.15
C VAL A 72 7.41 -1.28 -6.52
N ALA A 73 8.19 -0.84 -5.54
CA ALA A 73 9.13 -1.69 -4.81
C ALA A 73 8.44 -2.87 -4.11
N ALA A 74 7.25 -2.63 -3.54
CA ALA A 74 6.46 -3.66 -2.89
C ALA A 74 5.81 -4.67 -3.88
N ASN A 75 5.74 -4.35 -5.17
CA ASN A 75 5.01 -5.12 -6.18
C ASN A 75 5.88 -5.43 -7.43
N PRO A 76 6.99 -6.17 -7.28
CA PRO A 76 7.88 -6.46 -8.39
C PRO A 76 7.15 -7.22 -9.51
N GLY A 77 7.31 -6.75 -10.75
CA GLY A 77 6.71 -7.34 -11.95
C GLY A 77 5.30 -6.86 -12.28
N VAL A 78 4.70 -5.98 -11.46
CA VAL A 78 3.47 -5.27 -11.82
C VAL A 78 3.82 -4.01 -12.59
N ASP A 79 3.22 -3.83 -13.76
CA ASP A 79 3.41 -2.62 -14.57
C ASP A 79 2.81 -1.40 -13.84
N PRO A 80 3.59 -0.33 -13.57
CA PRO A 80 3.09 0.85 -12.86
C PRO A 80 2.07 1.67 -13.64
N TRP A 81 2.08 1.60 -14.97
CA TRP A 81 1.26 2.43 -15.86
C TRP A 81 0.08 1.68 -16.45
N LEU A 82 0.21 0.37 -16.65
CA LEU A 82 -0.85 -0.47 -17.20
C LEU A 82 -0.92 -1.83 -16.48
N PRO A 83 -1.20 -1.86 -15.17
CA PRO A 83 -1.33 -3.12 -14.44
C PRO A 83 -2.56 -3.91 -14.93
N PRO A 84 -2.49 -5.24 -15.05
CA PRO A 84 -3.64 -6.04 -15.46
C PRO A 84 -4.81 -5.93 -14.45
N VAL A 85 -6.03 -5.75 -14.95
CA VAL A 85 -7.23 -5.68 -14.12
C VAL A 85 -7.39 -6.95 -13.27
N GLY A 86 -7.71 -6.78 -11.99
CA GLY A 86 -7.84 -7.88 -11.05
C GLY A 86 -6.52 -8.32 -10.40
N THR A 87 -5.40 -7.73 -10.79
CA THR A 87 -4.11 -7.94 -10.09
C THR A 87 -4.25 -7.49 -8.65
N ARG A 88 -3.82 -8.34 -7.71
CA ARG A 88 -3.72 -7.99 -6.30
C ARG A 88 -2.40 -7.27 -6.06
N VAL A 89 -2.48 -6.06 -5.54
CA VAL A 89 -1.36 -5.18 -5.24
C VAL A 89 -1.20 -5.12 -3.71
N VAL A 90 0.03 -5.32 -3.23
CA VAL A 90 0.40 -5.12 -1.84
C VAL A 90 0.48 -3.63 -1.55
N LEU A 91 -0.13 -3.20 -0.44
CA LEU A 91 -0.04 -1.83 0.06
C LEU A 91 0.98 -1.80 1.22
N PRO A 92 2.18 -1.23 1.03
CA PRO A 92 3.22 -1.11 2.06
C PRO A 92 2.83 -0.09 3.15
N THR A 93 1.79 -0.41 3.92
CA THR A 93 1.17 0.46 4.94
C THR A 93 1.55 0.05 6.37
N GLU A 94 2.68 -0.64 6.49
CA GLU A 94 3.33 -1.03 7.74
C GLU A 94 4.75 -0.47 7.74
N TYR A 95 5.13 0.17 8.84
CA TYR A 95 6.36 0.94 8.91
C TYR A 95 7.12 0.65 10.20
N VAL A 96 8.41 0.36 10.09
CA VAL A 96 9.38 0.52 11.17
C VAL A 96 9.64 2.01 11.34
N LEU A 97 9.35 2.56 12.51
CA LEU A 97 9.54 3.98 12.79
C LEU A 97 11.03 4.35 12.74
N PRO A 98 11.39 5.54 12.23
CA PRO A 98 12.80 5.91 12.08
C PRO A 98 13.55 6.02 13.41
N PRO A 99 14.89 5.79 13.41
CA PRO A 99 15.73 5.80 14.62
C PRO A 99 16.12 7.23 15.03
N ALA A 100 15.12 8.04 15.38
CA ALA A 100 15.29 9.38 15.93
C ALA A 100 14.19 9.64 16.99
N PRO A 101 14.32 10.66 17.86
CA PRO A 101 13.27 10.99 18.81
C PRO A 101 11.94 11.22 18.08
N TRP A 102 10.91 10.45 18.44
CA TRP A 102 9.57 10.51 17.84
C TRP A 102 8.82 11.76 18.31
N GLU A 103 9.30 12.92 17.85
CA GLU A 103 8.81 14.26 18.16
C GLU A 103 8.93 15.15 16.92
N GLY A 104 7.91 15.96 16.64
CA GLY A 104 7.94 16.90 15.53
C GLY A 104 7.95 16.16 14.20
N ILE A 105 8.82 16.56 13.28
CA ILE A 105 8.91 15.97 11.94
C ILE A 105 10.18 15.13 11.83
N ILE A 106 10.05 13.94 11.25
CA ILE A 106 11.17 13.11 10.81
C ILE A 106 10.98 12.81 9.34
N VAL A 107 11.98 13.10 8.52
CA VAL A 107 12.03 12.78 7.09
C VAL A 107 13.08 11.71 6.89
N ASN A 108 12.71 10.57 6.30
CA ASN A 108 13.66 9.55 5.89
C ASN A 108 13.78 9.55 4.36
N LEU A 109 14.93 9.99 3.84
CA LEU A 109 15.11 10.26 2.42
C LEU A 109 15.09 8.99 1.54
N PRO A 110 15.76 7.87 1.88
CA PRO A 110 15.70 6.64 1.08
C PRO A 110 14.30 6.04 0.97
N GLU A 111 13.48 6.25 1.99
CA GLU A 111 12.10 5.80 2.06
C GLU A 111 11.12 6.77 1.38
N LEU A 112 11.59 7.99 1.05
CA LEU A 112 10.75 9.05 0.50
C LEU A 112 9.53 9.35 1.38
N ARG A 113 9.70 9.34 2.70
CA ARG A 113 8.58 9.47 3.64
C ARG A 113 8.85 10.47 4.77
N LEU A 114 7.81 11.21 5.11
CA LEU A 114 7.73 12.10 6.26
C LEU A 114 6.88 11.45 7.34
N TYR A 115 7.36 11.52 8.57
CA TYR A 115 6.66 11.16 9.79
C TYR A 115 6.43 12.42 10.61
N TYR A 116 5.20 12.64 11.05
CA TYR A 116 4.85 13.71 11.97
C TYR A 116 4.32 13.11 13.27
N PHE A 117 4.97 13.48 14.36
CA PHE A 117 4.64 13.09 15.72
C PHE A 117 4.06 14.32 16.43
N PRO A 118 2.72 14.51 16.38
CA PRO A 118 2.07 15.63 17.05
C PRO A 118 2.26 15.53 18.57
N PRO A 119 2.11 16.66 19.29
CA PRO A 119 1.93 16.63 20.74
C PRO A 119 0.80 15.68 21.13
N PRO A 120 0.85 15.04 22.31
CA PRO A 120 -0.25 14.23 22.79
C PRO A 120 -1.57 14.99 22.75
N ALA A 121 -2.64 14.30 22.36
CA ALA A 121 -3.98 14.85 22.40
C ALA A 121 -4.39 15.15 23.85
N LYS A 122 -5.48 15.92 24.02
CA LYS A 122 -5.97 16.32 25.35
C LYS A 122 -6.33 15.13 26.25
N ASP A 123 -6.72 14.01 25.66
CA ASP A 123 -7.02 12.75 26.35
C ASP A 123 -5.77 11.89 26.64
N GLY A 124 -4.57 12.39 26.31
CA GLY A 124 -3.30 11.70 26.46
C GLY A 124 -2.98 10.71 25.34
N SER A 125 -3.86 10.52 24.36
CA SER A 125 -3.59 9.66 23.22
C SER A 125 -2.48 10.24 22.34
N ARG A 126 -1.71 9.34 21.73
CA ARG A 126 -0.61 9.68 20.81
C ARG A 126 -0.80 8.96 19.50
N VAL A 127 -0.44 9.64 18.43
CA VAL A 127 -0.50 9.11 17.07
C VAL A 127 0.78 9.47 16.33
N VAL A 128 1.02 8.79 15.21
CA VAL A 128 1.98 9.20 14.20
C VAL A 128 1.25 9.32 12.88
N LYS A 129 1.46 10.43 12.17
CA LYS A 129 1.00 10.62 10.79
C LYS A 129 2.17 10.39 9.85
N THR A 130 1.95 9.71 8.73
CA THR A 130 3.00 9.51 7.72
C THR A 130 2.54 10.05 6.37
N TYR A 131 3.48 10.51 5.55
CA TYR A 131 3.19 11.11 4.25
C TYR A 131 4.29 10.76 3.24
N PRO A 132 3.94 10.33 2.03
CA PRO A 132 4.92 10.17 0.96
C PRO A 132 5.44 11.53 0.48
N LEU A 133 6.70 11.54 0.04
CA LEU A 133 7.43 12.71 -0.40
C LEU A 133 8.00 12.51 -1.79
N GLY A 134 8.04 13.58 -2.59
CA GLY A 134 9.01 13.73 -3.66
C GLY A 134 10.23 14.47 -3.15
N ILE A 135 11.43 14.07 -3.57
CA ILE A 135 12.69 14.73 -3.17
C ILE A 135 13.50 15.19 -4.38
N GLY A 136 14.62 15.87 -4.11
CA GLY A 136 15.57 16.28 -5.13
C GLY A 136 16.05 15.11 -5.99
N SER A 137 16.27 15.38 -7.28
CA SER A 137 17.00 14.46 -8.16
C SER A 137 18.41 14.18 -7.60
N GLU A 138 19.08 13.19 -8.18
CA GLU A 138 20.45 12.85 -7.80
C GLU A 138 21.37 14.09 -7.78
N GLY A 139 22.15 14.21 -6.71
CA GLY A 139 23.05 15.34 -6.44
C GLY A 139 22.35 16.60 -5.89
N ARG A 140 21.02 16.57 -5.75
CA ARG A 140 20.21 17.70 -5.25
C ARG A 140 19.42 17.33 -3.98
N ALA A 141 19.68 16.17 -3.39
CA ALA A 141 19.05 15.75 -2.14
C ALA A 141 19.49 16.63 -0.96
N ILE A 142 18.57 16.86 -0.02
CA ILE A 142 18.87 17.57 1.23
C ILE A 142 19.84 16.73 2.06
N PRO A 143 20.92 17.30 2.61
CA PRO A 143 21.80 16.54 3.50
C PRO A 143 21.08 16.10 4.77
N ALA A 144 21.43 14.92 5.29
CA ALA A 144 20.96 14.46 6.59
C ALA A 144 21.42 15.43 7.69
N THR A 145 20.48 15.94 8.50
CA THR A 145 20.73 16.98 9.49
C THR A 145 19.54 17.14 10.44
N VAL A 146 19.70 17.99 11.46
CA VAL A 146 18.61 18.44 12.32
C VAL A 146 18.38 19.93 12.08
N THR A 147 17.13 20.30 11.80
CA THR A 147 16.70 21.68 11.57
C THR A 147 15.34 21.93 12.22
N LYS A 148 14.67 23.01 11.84
CA LYS A 148 13.33 23.37 12.30
C LYS A 148 12.54 24.10 11.23
N ILE A 149 11.22 24.18 11.40
CA ILE A 149 10.39 25.10 10.61
C ILE A 149 10.67 26.53 11.08
N VAL A 150 11.02 27.44 10.15
CA VAL A 150 11.32 28.85 10.46
C VAL A 150 10.28 29.82 9.89
N GLU A 151 9.53 29.40 8.89
CA GLU A 151 8.49 30.22 8.26
C GLU A 151 7.41 29.30 7.69
N LYS A 152 6.17 29.78 7.65
CA LYS A 152 5.04 29.12 7.01
C LYS A 152 4.29 30.13 6.16
N LYS A 153 3.96 29.76 4.93
CA LYS A 153 3.25 30.64 4.00
C LYS A 153 2.10 29.91 3.30
N VAL A 154 0.93 30.53 3.34
CA VAL A 154 -0.22 30.18 2.51
C VAL A 154 -0.10 30.95 1.20
N ASP A 155 -0.43 30.29 0.09
CA ASP A 155 -0.37 30.84 -1.26
C ASP A 155 0.99 31.50 -1.55
N PRO A 156 2.11 30.76 -1.47
CA PRO A 156 3.43 31.33 -1.68
C PRO A 156 3.67 31.68 -3.14
N ALA A 157 4.20 32.88 -3.42
CA ALA A 157 4.85 33.13 -4.70
C ALA A 157 6.17 32.32 -4.75
N TRP A 158 6.50 31.77 -5.92
CA TRP A 158 7.75 31.06 -6.13
C TRP A 158 8.76 31.96 -6.84
N THR A 159 9.80 32.38 -6.11
CA THR A 159 10.98 33.00 -6.71
C THR A 159 11.85 31.90 -7.30
N VAL A 160 11.97 31.88 -8.63
CA VAL A 160 12.69 30.83 -9.35
C VAL A 160 14.18 30.93 -9.02
N PRO A 161 14.82 29.86 -8.51
CA PRO A 161 16.26 29.82 -8.28
C PRO A 161 17.06 30.18 -9.54
N ALA A 162 18.19 30.87 -9.36
CA ALA A 162 19.05 31.28 -10.45
C ALA A 162 19.56 30.09 -11.30
N SER A 163 19.79 28.93 -10.68
CA SER A 163 20.18 27.71 -11.38
C SER A 163 19.11 27.24 -12.36
N ILE A 164 17.84 27.25 -11.94
CA ILE A 164 16.69 26.86 -12.78
C ILE A 164 16.49 27.86 -13.92
N LEU A 165 16.63 29.16 -13.65
CA LEU A 165 16.59 30.18 -14.70
C LEU A 165 17.68 29.98 -15.75
N ALA A 166 18.90 29.64 -15.34
CA ALA A 166 20.02 29.37 -16.24
C ALA A 166 19.80 28.09 -17.07
N GLU A 167 19.33 27.01 -16.44
CA GLU A 167 19.01 25.73 -17.10
C GLU A 167 17.97 25.94 -18.21
N HIS A 168 16.83 26.55 -17.89
CA HIS A 168 15.77 26.78 -18.87
C HIS A 168 16.14 27.79 -19.96
N ALA A 169 16.97 28.79 -19.66
CA ALA A 169 17.48 29.70 -20.68
C ALA A 169 18.40 28.97 -21.67
N ALA A 170 19.23 28.02 -21.21
CA ALA A 170 20.07 27.19 -22.07
C ALA A 170 19.25 26.25 -22.97
N GLU A 171 18.07 25.82 -22.52
CA GLU A 171 17.11 25.01 -23.29
C GLU A 171 16.24 25.85 -24.26
N GLY A 172 16.41 27.17 -24.30
CA GLY A 172 15.60 28.06 -25.16
C GLY A 172 14.17 28.28 -24.65
N MET A 173 13.89 27.98 -23.38
CA MET A 173 12.57 28.09 -22.73
C MET A 173 12.62 29.03 -21.51
N PRO A 174 12.87 30.35 -21.68
CA PRO A 174 13.06 31.26 -20.54
C PRO A 174 11.84 31.31 -19.62
N LEU A 175 12.07 31.22 -18.30
CA LEU A 175 11.03 31.34 -17.27
C LEU A 175 10.97 32.74 -16.66
N SER A 176 9.78 33.13 -16.19
CA SER A 176 9.62 34.30 -15.31
C SER A 176 10.41 34.10 -14.02
N LYS A 177 11.05 35.17 -13.52
CA LYS A 177 11.77 35.15 -12.22
C LYS A 177 10.86 34.85 -11.03
N VAL A 178 9.57 35.14 -11.17
CA VAL A 178 8.57 34.92 -10.13
C VAL A 178 7.34 34.26 -10.76
N VAL A 179 6.92 33.15 -10.16
CA VAL A 179 5.63 32.52 -10.45
C VAL A 179 4.66 32.93 -9.33
N PRO A 180 3.53 33.61 -9.65
CA PRO A 180 2.59 34.05 -8.64
C PRO A 180 1.88 32.86 -7.98
N PRO A 181 1.19 33.06 -6.85
CA PRO A 181 0.32 32.03 -6.29
C PRO A 181 -0.79 31.65 -7.28
N GLY A 182 -1.15 30.36 -7.31
CA GLY A 182 -2.19 29.84 -8.20
C GLY A 182 -1.99 28.37 -8.55
N PRO A 183 -2.89 27.79 -9.36
CA PRO A 183 -2.84 26.37 -9.75
C PRO A 183 -1.54 25.95 -10.44
N ASP A 184 -0.91 26.87 -11.17
CA ASP A 184 0.33 26.61 -11.90
C ASP A 184 1.60 26.79 -11.05
N ASN A 185 1.45 27.20 -9.79
CA ASN A 185 2.58 27.38 -8.91
C ASN A 185 3.13 26.02 -8.44
N PRO A 186 4.42 25.71 -8.68
CA PRO A 186 4.99 24.42 -8.35
C PRO A 186 5.17 24.19 -6.85
N LEU A 187 5.05 25.24 -6.02
CA LEU A 187 5.04 25.12 -4.57
C LEU A 187 3.67 24.68 -4.02
N GLY A 188 2.62 24.70 -4.85
CA GLY A 188 1.25 24.49 -4.41
C GLY A 188 0.77 25.58 -3.45
N ARG A 189 -0.27 25.25 -2.67
CA ARG A 189 -0.97 26.20 -1.79
C ARG A 189 -0.25 26.50 -0.48
N TYR A 190 0.61 25.60 -0.02
CA TYR A 190 1.22 25.68 1.30
C TYR A 190 2.71 25.37 1.21
N ALA A 191 3.53 26.18 1.89
CA ALA A 191 4.96 25.95 2.03
C ALA A 191 5.43 26.24 3.46
N MET A 192 6.29 25.36 3.97
CA MET A 192 6.97 25.50 5.26
C MET A 192 8.48 25.55 5.00
N ARG A 193 9.13 26.65 5.41
CA ARG A 193 10.56 26.85 5.23
C ARG A 193 11.33 26.14 6.33
N LEU A 194 12.36 25.40 5.94
CA LEU A 194 13.33 24.82 6.87
C LEU A 194 14.35 25.88 7.28
N GLY A 195 14.92 25.75 8.47
CA GLY A 195 16.06 26.55 8.95
C GLY A 195 17.38 26.25 8.22
N LEU A 196 17.29 25.75 6.99
CA LEU A 196 18.38 25.51 6.06
C LEU A 196 18.16 26.44 4.87
N THR A 197 19.23 26.96 4.28
CA THR A 197 19.12 27.89 3.15
C THR A 197 18.36 27.23 2.00
N SER A 198 17.27 27.86 1.55
CA SER A 198 16.43 27.52 0.38
C SER A 198 15.51 26.29 0.42
N TYR A 199 15.58 25.40 1.43
CA TYR A 199 14.74 24.20 1.46
C TYR A 199 13.34 24.42 2.03
N LEU A 200 12.35 23.77 1.40
CA LEU A 200 10.94 23.85 1.74
C LEU A 200 10.34 22.44 1.88
N ILE A 201 9.38 22.30 2.79
CA ILE A 201 8.32 21.27 2.73
C ILE A 201 7.10 21.95 2.13
N HIS A 202 6.62 21.50 0.97
CA HIS A 202 5.58 22.19 0.24
C HIS A 202 4.69 21.25 -0.57
N GLY A 203 3.53 21.74 -1.01
CA GLY A 203 2.65 21.01 -1.92
C GLY A 203 3.21 20.94 -3.35
N THR A 204 2.43 20.48 -4.31
CA THR A 204 2.86 20.53 -5.71
C THR A 204 1.68 20.58 -6.65
N ASN A 205 1.81 21.27 -7.78
CA ASN A 205 0.84 21.18 -8.88
C ASN A 205 1.06 19.94 -9.77
N ARG A 206 2.08 19.13 -9.47
CA ARG A 206 2.38 17.87 -10.17
C ARG A 206 2.34 16.71 -9.18
N PRO A 207 1.15 16.29 -8.72
CA PRO A 207 1.02 15.27 -7.68
C PRO A 207 1.66 13.94 -8.08
N PHE A 208 1.68 13.62 -9.38
CA PHE A 208 2.39 12.45 -9.91
C PHE A 208 3.90 12.44 -9.59
N SER A 209 4.49 13.55 -9.13
CA SER A 209 5.89 13.65 -8.71
C SER A 209 6.21 13.12 -7.31
N VAL A 210 5.18 12.81 -6.52
CA VAL A 210 5.34 12.35 -5.13
C VAL A 210 5.72 10.87 -5.09
N GLY A 211 6.64 10.52 -4.21
CA GLY A 211 7.26 9.19 -4.18
C GLY A 211 8.28 8.99 -5.30
N MET A 212 8.90 10.07 -5.78
CA MET A 212 9.98 10.04 -6.77
C MET A 212 11.07 11.08 -6.50
N ARG A 213 12.25 10.85 -7.07
CA ARG A 213 13.41 11.75 -7.00
C ARG A 213 13.53 12.68 -8.21
N ILE A 214 12.63 13.67 -8.31
CA ILE A 214 12.56 14.56 -9.50
C ILE A 214 12.59 16.06 -9.21
N SER A 215 12.68 16.47 -7.95
CA SER A 215 12.66 17.88 -7.59
C SER A 215 14.04 18.53 -7.78
N HIS A 216 14.10 19.87 -7.70
CA HIS A 216 15.37 20.61 -7.66
C HIS A 216 15.93 20.75 -6.24
N GLY A 217 15.40 19.99 -5.27
CA GLY A 217 15.96 19.84 -3.93
C GLY A 217 14.97 20.00 -2.76
N CYS A 218 13.78 20.56 -2.99
CA CYS A 218 12.76 20.68 -1.93
C CYS A 218 11.98 19.37 -1.70
N LEU A 219 11.32 19.27 -0.54
CA LEU A 219 10.44 18.17 -0.15
C LEU A 219 9.01 18.46 -0.63
N ARG A 220 8.55 17.69 -1.62
CA ARG A 220 7.22 17.81 -2.23
C ARG A 220 6.24 16.85 -1.59
N MET A 221 5.06 17.33 -1.24
CA MET A 221 3.95 16.55 -0.72
C MET A 221 2.78 16.60 -1.70
N TYR A 222 1.89 15.61 -1.61
CA TYR A 222 0.58 15.75 -2.24
C TYR A 222 -0.15 17.01 -1.73
N PRO A 223 -0.94 17.70 -2.59
CA PRO A 223 -1.70 18.89 -2.19
C PRO A 223 -2.57 18.68 -0.94
N GLU A 224 -3.26 17.54 -0.88
CA GLU A 224 -4.09 17.11 0.24
C GLU A 224 -3.28 16.94 1.54
N ASN A 225 -2.11 16.32 1.43
CA ASN A 225 -1.25 16.04 2.57
C ASN A 225 -0.62 17.29 3.18
N ILE A 226 -0.14 18.23 2.36
CA ILE A 226 0.39 19.49 2.90
C ILE A 226 -0.74 20.34 3.49
N ALA A 227 -1.95 20.29 2.92
CA ALA A 227 -3.10 21.03 3.45
C ALA A 227 -3.51 20.50 4.83
N GLU A 228 -3.37 19.19 5.07
CA GLU A 228 -3.57 18.58 6.38
C GLU A 228 -2.43 18.90 7.36
N LEU A 229 -1.16 18.73 6.93
CA LEU A 229 0.00 18.89 7.81
C LEU A 229 0.24 20.36 8.20
N PHE A 230 0.04 21.29 7.28
CA PHE A 230 0.36 22.70 7.46
C PHE A 230 -0.27 23.33 8.71
N PRO A 231 -1.58 23.22 9.00
CA PRO A 231 -2.17 23.79 10.21
C PRO A 231 -1.61 23.16 11.50
N ASP A 232 -1.29 21.87 11.49
CA ASP A 232 -0.88 21.12 12.67
C ASP A 232 0.57 21.41 13.12
N VAL A 233 1.43 21.90 12.22
CA VAL A 233 2.86 22.11 12.48
C VAL A 233 3.17 23.57 12.85
N PRO A 234 3.54 23.90 14.10
CA PRO A 234 3.98 25.26 14.45
C PRO A 234 5.31 25.67 13.82
N VAL A 235 5.54 26.98 13.71
CA VAL A 235 6.91 27.50 13.52
C VAL A 235 7.74 27.13 14.75
N GLY A 236 8.96 26.69 14.53
CA GLY A 236 9.86 26.16 15.58
C GLY A 236 9.83 24.64 15.70
N THR A 237 8.88 23.93 15.09
CA THR A 237 8.85 22.46 15.11
C THR A 237 10.16 21.89 14.57
N LYS A 238 10.75 20.98 15.34
CA LYS A 238 11.99 20.30 15.00
C LYS A 238 11.79 19.36 13.81
N VAL A 239 12.78 19.32 12.94
CA VAL A 239 12.80 18.47 11.74
C VAL A 239 14.10 17.66 11.74
N HIS A 240 13.98 16.34 11.83
CA HIS A 240 15.08 15.41 11.67
C HIS A 240 15.10 14.90 10.23
N ILE A 241 16.16 15.16 9.49
CA ILE A 241 16.35 14.66 8.13
C ILE A 241 17.36 13.53 8.18
N LEU A 242 16.92 12.33 7.82
CA LEU A 242 17.65 11.09 7.95
C LEU A 242 17.95 10.50 6.57
N ASN A 243 19.09 9.80 6.50
CA ASN A 243 19.45 8.95 5.37
C ASN A 243 19.60 7.51 5.89
N GLN A 244 18.48 6.85 6.16
CA GLN A 244 18.44 5.50 6.74
C GLN A 244 17.74 4.54 5.77
N PRO A 245 18.50 3.90 4.85
CA PRO A 245 17.93 2.94 3.91
C PRO A 245 17.49 1.64 4.61
N TYR A 246 18.04 1.35 5.79
CA TYR A 246 17.67 0.19 6.58
C TYR A 246 17.21 0.64 7.96
N LYS A 247 16.06 0.15 8.39
CA LYS A 247 15.51 0.39 9.74
C LYS A 247 15.16 -0.96 10.35
N ALA A 248 15.43 -1.12 11.65
CA ALA A 248 15.03 -2.31 12.39
C ALA A 248 14.14 -1.93 13.57
N GLY A 249 13.25 -2.84 13.96
CA GLY A 249 12.31 -2.59 15.04
C GLY A 249 11.62 -3.86 15.52
N TRP A 250 11.20 -3.87 16.78
CA TRP A 250 10.46 -4.95 17.38
C TRP A 250 8.95 -4.75 17.23
N ARG A 251 8.25 -5.86 17.08
CA ARG A 251 6.79 -5.98 17.27
C ARG A 251 6.47 -7.34 17.84
N ASP A 252 5.79 -7.38 18.98
CA ASP A 252 5.36 -8.63 19.63
C ASP A 252 6.52 -9.63 19.86
N GLY A 253 7.71 -9.12 20.19
CA GLY A 253 8.91 -9.94 20.42
C GLY A 253 9.53 -10.57 19.17
N VAL A 254 9.11 -10.11 17.98
CA VAL A 254 9.74 -10.41 16.69
C VAL A 254 10.49 -9.17 16.20
N LEU A 255 11.74 -9.35 15.78
CA LEU A 255 12.55 -8.30 15.19
C LEU A 255 12.29 -8.25 13.70
N TYR A 256 12.00 -7.06 13.18
CA TYR A 256 11.78 -6.78 11.77
C TYR A 256 12.91 -5.91 11.22
N LEU A 257 13.20 -6.09 9.92
CA LEU A 257 14.04 -5.22 9.13
C LEU A 257 13.23 -4.69 7.94
N GLU A 258 13.23 -3.37 7.77
CA GLU A 258 12.68 -2.69 6.61
C GLU A 258 13.82 -2.13 5.77
N ALA A 259 13.83 -2.44 4.48
CA ALA A 259 14.93 -2.12 3.57
C ALA A 259 14.45 -1.36 2.32
N HIS A 260 15.10 -0.22 2.08
CA HIS A 260 14.89 0.70 0.95
C HIS A 260 16.18 0.87 0.14
N ALA A 261 16.03 1.31 -1.11
CA ALA A 261 17.18 1.52 -1.98
C ALA A 261 18.03 2.67 -1.42
N PRO A 262 19.35 2.47 -1.22
CA PRO A 262 20.22 3.58 -0.86
C PRO A 262 20.17 4.69 -1.92
N LEU A 263 20.25 5.94 -1.48
CA LEU A 263 20.37 7.08 -2.38
C LEU A 263 21.66 6.96 -3.22
N ALA A 264 21.57 7.30 -4.50
CA ALA A 264 22.65 7.12 -5.47
C ALA A 264 23.94 7.89 -5.12
N GLU A 265 23.83 9.00 -4.38
CA GLU A 265 24.93 9.82 -3.85
C GLU A 265 25.87 9.04 -2.92
N GLY A 266 25.44 7.89 -2.39
CA GLY A 266 26.29 6.97 -1.62
C GLY A 266 27.20 6.07 -2.47
N GLY A 267 27.07 6.07 -3.80
CA GLY A 267 27.88 5.25 -4.71
C GLY A 267 27.60 3.74 -4.66
N LEU A 268 28.35 2.96 -5.46
CA LEU A 268 28.28 1.49 -5.49
C LEU A 268 28.75 0.86 -4.17
N GLU A 269 29.70 1.48 -3.48
CA GLU A 269 30.21 1.01 -2.18
C GLU A 269 29.11 1.01 -1.10
N SER A 270 28.20 2.01 -1.11
CA SER A 270 27.06 2.01 -0.19
C SER A 270 26.10 0.84 -0.40
N ARG A 271 26.07 0.22 -1.60
CA ARG A 271 25.19 -0.93 -1.89
C ARG A 271 25.77 -2.27 -1.43
N GLN A 272 27.08 -2.34 -1.19
CA GLN A 272 27.78 -3.55 -0.73
C GLN A 272 28.26 -3.44 0.72
N ASN A 273 28.05 -2.29 1.36
CA ASN A 273 28.39 -2.07 2.76
C ASN A 273 27.30 -2.61 3.69
N PHE A 274 27.63 -3.62 4.51
CA PHE A 274 26.72 -4.20 5.49
C PHE A 274 26.64 -3.43 6.81
N THR A 275 27.58 -2.50 7.04
CA THR A 275 27.65 -1.70 8.28
C THR A 275 26.31 -1.03 8.62
N PRO A 276 25.60 -0.36 7.69
CA PRO A 276 24.33 0.29 8.01
C PRO A 276 23.23 -0.68 8.48
N ILE A 277 23.22 -1.91 7.98
CA ILE A 277 22.26 -2.95 8.40
C ILE A 277 22.58 -3.40 9.82
N VAL A 278 23.86 -3.67 10.09
CA VAL A 278 24.35 -4.06 11.42
C VAL A 278 24.06 -2.94 12.43
N THR A 279 24.33 -1.68 12.08
CA THR A 279 24.00 -0.52 12.90
C THR A 279 22.50 -0.43 13.19
N ALA A 280 21.64 -0.63 12.19
CA ALA A 280 20.19 -0.59 12.38
C ALA A 280 19.72 -1.66 13.37
N VAL A 281 20.22 -2.90 13.25
CA VAL A 281 19.86 -4.02 14.14
C VAL A 281 20.39 -3.81 15.56
N ILE A 282 21.66 -3.43 15.72
CA ILE A 282 22.28 -3.20 17.04
C ILE A 282 21.60 -2.02 17.76
N ALA A 283 21.13 -1.00 17.04
CA ALA A 283 20.43 0.13 17.65
C ALA A 283 19.14 -0.25 18.39
N VAL A 284 18.57 -1.42 18.09
CA VAL A 284 17.31 -1.91 18.71
C VAL A 284 17.47 -3.26 19.41
N SER A 285 18.61 -3.92 19.30
CA SER A 285 18.85 -5.24 19.88
C SER A 285 20.14 -5.25 20.68
N ASP A 286 20.02 -5.38 22.00
CA ASP A 286 21.15 -5.56 22.92
C ASP A 286 21.77 -6.96 22.83
N GLN A 287 21.08 -7.90 22.17
CA GLN A 287 21.52 -9.28 22.00
C GLN A 287 22.00 -9.54 20.57
N ALA A 288 23.05 -10.34 20.45
CA ALA A 288 23.47 -10.89 19.17
C ALA A 288 22.33 -11.72 18.57
N ILE A 289 21.99 -11.45 17.32
CA ILE A 289 21.03 -12.26 16.57
C ILE A 289 21.78 -13.42 15.90
N GLY A 290 21.14 -14.59 15.81
CA GLY A 290 21.76 -15.79 15.23
C GLY A 290 21.88 -15.73 13.70
N ASP A 291 22.66 -16.64 13.12
CA ASP A 291 22.97 -16.67 11.69
C ASP A 291 21.73 -16.69 10.79
N ALA A 292 20.71 -17.47 11.14
CA ALA A 292 19.45 -17.53 10.39
C ALA A 292 18.75 -16.16 10.30
N ALA A 293 18.88 -15.32 11.33
CA ALA A 293 18.31 -13.97 11.34
C ALA A 293 19.12 -13.03 10.44
N TRP A 294 20.44 -13.16 10.41
CA TRP A 294 21.28 -12.45 9.46
C TRP A 294 21.00 -12.86 8.02
N GLU A 295 20.78 -14.14 7.74
CA GLU A 295 20.39 -14.61 6.41
C GLU A 295 19.06 -14.00 5.93
N GLU A 296 18.07 -13.87 6.79
CA GLU A 296 16.79 -13.21 6.47
C GLU A 296 16.98 -11.70 6.29
N ALA A 297 17.75 -11.03 7.14
CA ALA A 297 18.11 -9.62 6.98
C ALA A 297 18.76 -9.36 5.61
N MET A 298 19.69 -10.22 5.20
CA MET A 298 20.36 -10.15 3.90
C MET A 298 19.41 -10.39 2.73
N ARG A 299 18.42 -11.27 2.89
CA ARG A 299 17.36 -11.45 1.88
C ARG A 299 16.49 -10.21 1.75
N ALA A 300 16.07 -9.60 2.86
CA ALA A 300 15.28 -8.37 2.84
C ALA A 300 16.03 -7.22 2.14
N VAL A 301 17.32 -7.05 2.44
CA VAL A 301 18.19 -6.04 1.82
C VAL A 301 18.38 -6.28 0.32
N LYS A 302 18.45 -7.54 -0.13
CA LYS A 302 18.54 -7.85 -1.55
C LYS A 302 17.24 -7.58 -2.30
N GLN A 303 16.10 -7.76 -1.63
CA GLN A 303 14.78 -7.55 -2.22
C GLN A 303 14.42 -6.07 -2.32
N VAL A 304 14.82 -5.26 -1.32
CA VAL A 304 14.54 -3.82 -1.27
C VAL A 304 13.05 -3.52 -1.49
N SER A 305 12.18 -4.34 -0.88
CA SER A 305 10.73 -4.25 -1.10
C SER A 305 10.08 -3.07 -0.39
N GLY A 306 10.80 -2.39 0.51
CA GLY A 306 10.25 -1.38 1.42
C GLY A 306 9.32 -1.94 2.50
N LEU A 307 9.12 -3.26 2.55
CA LEU A 307 8.26 -3.92 3.54
C LEU A 307 9.05 -4.30 4.79
N PRO A 308 8.49 -4.14 6.00
CA PRO A 308 9.05 -4.77 7.19
C PRO A 308 9.03 -6.30 7.07
N VAL A 309 10.22 -6.91 7.10
CA VAL A 309 10.41 -8.37 7.04
C VAL A 309 10.81 -8.89 8.42
N PRO A 310 10.12 -9.90 8.99
CA PRO A 310 10.54 -10.50 10.26
C PRO A 310 11.87 -11.23 10.07
N ILE A 311 12.91 -10.83 10.80
CA ILE A 311 14.24 -11.44 10.73
C ILE A 311 14.52 -12.40 11.88
N THR A 312 13.80 -12.31 13.01
CA THR A 312 13.88 -13.33 14.08
C THR A 312 12.64 -14.22 14.10
N ALA A 313 12.84 -15.49 14.41
CA ALA A 313 11.72 -16.39 14.67
C ALA A 313 10.99 -15.96 15.94
N ARG A 314 9.66 -16.05 15.93
CA ARG A 314 8.81 -15.76 17.08
C ARG A 314 9.24 -16.63 18.28
N LYS A 315 9.53 -16.04 19.44
CA LYS A 315 9.44 -16.80 20.72
C LYS A 315 8.00 -17.31 20.82
N PRO A 316 7.74 -18.61 21.07
CA PRO A 316 6.37 -19.08 21.23
C PRO A 316 5.71 -18.30 22.38
N SER A 317 4.72 -17.48 22.05
CA SER A 317 3.87 -16.86 23.05
C SER A 317 3.09 -17.96 23.77
N PRO A 318 2.75 -17.81 25.07
CA PRO A 318 1.81 -18.71 25.72
C PRO A 318 0.51 -18.79 24.91
N PRO A 319 -0.17 -19.96 24.91
CA PRO A 319 -1.29 -20.21 24.01
C PRO A 319 -2.34 -19.10 24.14
N ARG A 320 -2.59 -18.42 23.02
CA ARG A 320 -3.67 -17.45 22.90
C ARG A 320 -5.00 -18.20 23.11
N PRO A 321 -5.96 -17.64 23.87
CA PRO A 321 -7.30 -18.21 23.96
C PRO A 321 -7.87 -18.40 22.55
N ALA A 322 -8.47 -19.57 22.32
CA ALA A 322 -8.98 -19.95 21.01
C ALA A 322 -10.16 -19.07 20.52
N ALA A 323 -10.23 -19.00 19.18
CA ALA A 323 -11.38 -18.72 18.32
C ALA A 323 -11.67 -17.27 17.88
N GLN A 324 -11.31 -16.98 16.61
CA GLN A 324 -12.24 -16.40 15.62
C GLN A 324 -12.48 -17.47 14.53
N PRO A 325 -13.64 -17.47 13.85
CA PRO A 325 -14.06 -18.60 13.02
C PRO A 325 -13.10 -18.83 11.86
N ALA A 326 -12.75 -20.10 11.63
CA ALA A 326 -11.73 -20.51 10.67
C ALA A 326 -12.01 -19.98 9.25
N GLU A 327 -11.11 -19.14 8.73
CA GLU A 327 -11.04 -18.85 7.30
C GLU A 327 -10.96 -20.16 6.51
N ARG A 328 -12.01 -20.45 5.75
CA ARG A 328 -12.09 -21.64 4.90
C ARG A 328 -11.52 -21.29 3.53
N TRP A 329 -10.53 -22.03 3.06
CA TRP A 329 -9.89 -21.82 1.77
C TRP A 329 -10.27 -22.91 0.77
N LEU A 330 -10.31 -22.57 -0.51
CA LEU A 330 -10.52 -23.51 -1.61
C LEU A 330 -9.37 -23.43 -2.59
N VAL A 331 -9.22 -24.47 -3.39
CA VAL A 331 -8.27 -24.50 -4.50
C VAL A 331 -9.03 -24.75 -5.79
N GLN A 332 -9.09 -23.75 -6.68
CA GLN A 332 -9.61 -23.94 -8.03
C GLN A 332 -8.58 -24.69 -8.87
N VAL A 333 -9.00 -25.83 -9.40
CA VAL A 333 -8.16 -26.77 -10.17
C VAL A 333 -8.24 -26.50 -11.67
N GLY A 334 -9.35 -25.95 -12.14
CA GLY A 334 -9.54 -25.55 -13.53
C GLY A 334 -10.87 -24.84 -13.78
N ALA A 335 -10.99 -24.22 -14.95
CA ALA A 335 -12.22 -23.63 -15.46
C ALA A 335 -12.46 -24.19 -16.87
N PHE A 336 -13.69 -24.64 -17.14
CA PHE A 336 -14.03 -25.39 -18.35
C PHE A 336 -15.31 -24.84 -18.98
N GLU A 337 -15.34 -24.80 -20.31
CA GLU A 337 -16.51 -24.42 -21.10
C GLU A 337 -17.40 -25.64 -21.40
N ASP A 338 -16.83 -26.85 -21.32
CA ASP A 338 -17.50 -28.11 -21.66
C ASP A 338 -17.66 -29.05 -20.44
N ALA A 339 -18.77 -29.81 -20.43
CA ALA A 339 -19.08 -30.76 -19.36
C ALA A 339 -18.03 -31.90 -19.24
N ALA A 340 -17.42 -32.29 -20.36
CA ALA A 340 -16.44 -33.38 -20.37
C ALA A 340 -15.14 -32.95 -19.66
N GLY A 341 -14.70 -31.70 -19.82
CA GLY A 341 -13.59 -31.10 -19.09
C GLY A 341 -13.83 -31.04 -17.59
N VAL A 342 -15.04 -30.62 -17.18
CA VAL A 342 -15.47 -30.63 -15.77
C VAL A 342 -15.42 -32.04 -15.19
N ALA A 343 -15.95 -33.05 -15.90
CA ALA A 343 -15.99 -34.44 -15.44
C ALA A 343 -14.59 -35.03 -15.29
N ARG A 344 -13.71 -34.86 -16.30
CA ARG A 344 -12.33 -35.36 -16.25
C ARG A 344 -11.55 -34.77 -15.06
N MET A 345 -11.67 -33.46 -14.85
CA MET A 345 -10.96 -32.81 -13.76
C MET A 345 -11.56 -33.18 -12.39
N THR A 346 -12.88 -33.28 -12.27
CA THR A 346 -13.56 -33.73 -11.05
C THR A 346 -13.08 -35.12 -10.63
N GLU A 347 -13.01 -36.05 -11.58
CA GLU A 347 -12.52 -37.40 -11.34
C GLU A 347 -11.05 -37.42 -10.95
N THR A 348 -10.23 -36.57 -11.57
CA THR A 348 -8.81 -36.44 -11.21
C THR A 348 -8.63 -36.00 -9.77
N VAL A 349 -9.42 -35.02 -9.30
CA VAL A 349 -9.36 -34.54 -7.92
C VAL A 349 -9.87 -35.60 -6.94
N ARG A 350 -10.93 -36.35 -7.29
CA ARG A 350 -11.43 -37.47 -6.48
C ARG A 350 -10.41 -38.58 -6.30
N ARG A 351 -9.69 -38.97 -7.38
CA ARG A 351 -8.61 -39.98 -7.31
C ARG A 351 -7.45 -39.57 -6.40
N LEU A 352 -7.27 -38.29 -6.15
CA LEU A 352 -6.27 -37.77 -5.20
C LEU A 352 -6.75 -37.79 -3.74
N GLY A 353 -7.99 -38.26 -3.49
CA GLY A 353 -8.61 -38.30 -2.17
C GLY A 353 -8.94 -36.90 -1.63
N LEU A 354 -9.20 -35.93 -2.51
CA LEU A 354 -9.46 -34.55 -2.14
C LEU A 354 -10.97 -34.23 -2.25
N PRO A 355 -11.56 -33.45 -1.31
CA PRO A 355 -12.96 -33.01 -1.42
C PRO A 355 -13.16 -32.13 -2.65
N VAL A 356 -14.23 -32.38 -3.44
CA VAL A 356 -14.53 -31.63 -4.67
C VAL A 356 -15.82 -30.83 -4.54
N VAL A 357 -15.78 -29.59 -5.01
CA VAL A 357 -16.94 -28.71 -5.20
C VAL A 357 -16.93 -28.20 -6.64
N THR A 358 -17.99 -28.46 -7.40
CA THR A 358 -18.18 -27.94 -8.76
C THR A 358 -19.23 -26.81 -8.73
N ARG A 359 -18.91 -25.62 -9.26
CA ARG A 359 -19.87 -24.49 -9.36
C ARG A 359 -19.70 -23.69 -10.64
N ALA A 360 -20.79 -23.10 -11.14
CA ALA A 360 -20.80 -22.22 -12.30
C ALA A 360 -20.47 -20.80 -11.89
N THR A 361 -19.62 -20.13 -12.67
CA THR A 361 -19.50 -18.67 -12.58
C THR A 361 -20.53 -17.97 -13.46
N VAL A 362 -21.26 -17.01 -12.89
CA VAL A 362 -22.38 -16.30 -13.53
C VAL A 362 -21.93 -15.39 -14.69
N LYS A 363 -20.64 -15.03 -14.76
CA LYS A 363 -20.05 -14.32 -15.91
C LYS A 363 -19.32 -15.31 -16.84
N ARG A 364 -19.75 -15.35 -18.10
CA ARG A 364 -19.13 -16.04 -19.26
C ARG A 364 -19.34 -17.57 -19.39
N GLY A 365 -20.21 -18.21 -18.61
CA GLY A 365 -20.59 -19.62 -18.86
C GLY A 365 -19.56 -20.70 -18.49
N LEU A 366 -18.46 -20.33 -17.82
CA LEU A 366 -17.41 -21.25 -17.38
C LEU A 366 -17.80 -21.98 -16.08
N CYS A 367 -17.59 -23.30 -16.06
CA CYS A 367 -17.71 -24.16 -14.87
C CYS A 367 -16.34 -24.35 -14.21
N ARG A 368 -16.23 -24.02 -12.92
CA ARG A 368 -15.00 -24.14 -12.16
C ARG A 368 -15.02 -25.40 -11.30
N VAL A 369 -13.96 -26.19 -11.39
CA VAL A 369 -13.73 -27.34 -10.52
C VAL A 369 -12.86 -26.87 -9.36
N MET A 370 -13.39 -26.97 -8.14
CA MET A 370 -12.72 -26.52 -6.92
C MET A 370 -12.54 -27.69 -5.95
N SER A 371 -11.54 -27.57 -5.10
CA SER A 371 -11.18 -28.54 -4.07
C SER A 371 -11.23 -27.87 -2.69
N GLY A 372 -11.86 -28.49 -1.69
CA GLY A 372 -12.02 -27.94 -0.33
C GLY A 372 -13.47 -27.96 0.20
N PRO A 373 -13.79 -27.23 1.28
CA PRO A 373 -12.96 -26.24 1.98
C PRO A 373 -11.85 -26.84 2.84
N TYR A 374 -10.75 -26.09 2.99
CA TYR A 374 -9.61 -26.40 3.84
C TYR A 374 -9.50 -25.39 4.98
N ALA A 375 -9.12 -25.88 6.16
CA ALA A 375 -8.90 -25.03 7.33
C ALA A 375 -7.57 -24.29 7.19
N GLY A 376 -7.64 -22.99 6.92
CA GLY A 376 -6.45 -22.15 6.82
C GLY A 376 -5.64 -22.29 5.52
N TRP A 377 -4.73 -21.35 5.33
CA TRP A 377 -3.96 -21.14 4.10
C TRP A 377 -2.92 -22.25 3.84
N ASP A 378 -2.25 -22.73 4.88
CA ASP A 378 -1.21 -23.77 4.76
C ASP A 378 -1.77 -25.09 4.22
N ALA A 379 -2.96 -25.48 4.70
CA ALA A 379 -3.66 -26.67 4.21
C ALA A 379 -4.01 -26.52 2.72
N ALA A 380 -4.51 -25.35 2.31
CA ALA A 380 -4.86 -25.07 0.93
C ALA A 380 -3.63 -25.06 0.00
N ILE A 381 -2.49 -24.54 0.46
CA ILE A 381 -1.23 -24.58 -0.30
C ILE A 381 -0.68 -25.98 -0.45
N SER A 382 -0.70 -26.78 0.61
CA SER A 382 -0.29 -28.18 0.55
C SER A 382 -1.09 -28.93 -0.51
N VAL A 383 -2.40 -28.70 -0.55
CA VAL A 383 -3.28 -29.27 -1.58
C VAL A 383 -2.99 -28.71 -2.98
N SER A 384 -2.81 -27.40 -3.14
CA SER A 384 -2.48 -26.80 -4.44
C SER A 384 -1.20 -27.39 -5.04
N ARG A 385 -0.17 -27.63 -4.20
CA ARG A 385 1.06 -28.31 -4.62
C ARG A 385 0.82 -29.76 -5.04
N ARG A 386 -0.03 -30.51 -4.32
CA ARG A 386 -0.42 -31.88 -4.70
C ARG A 386 -1.16 -31.91 -6.04
N LEU A 387 -2.11 -30.99 -6.22
CA LEU A 387 -2.87 -30.85 -7.46
C LEU A 387 -1.97 -30.49 -8.63
N ARG A 388 -1.05 -29.52 -8.47
CA ARG A 388 -0.08 -29.15 -9.52
C ARG A 388 0.73 -30.35 -10.01
N ARG A 389 1.16 -31.23 -9.11
CA ARG A 389 1.90 -32.45 -9.49
C ARG A 389 1.04 -33.44 -10.27
N ALA A 390 -0.25 -33.50 -10.00
CA ALA A 390 -1.17 -34.45 -10.63
C ALA A 390 -1.80 -33.93 -11.93
N THR A 391 -2.05 -32.62 -12.03
CA THR A 391 -2.79 -32.00 -13.14
C THR A 391 -1.92 -31.13 -14.05
N GLY A 392 -0.65 -30.90 -13.68
CA GLY A 392 0.26 -30.00 -14.38
C GLY A 392 -0.08 -28.51 -14.25
N THR A 393 -1.21 -28.18 -13.61
CA THR A 393 -1.73 -26.79 -13.53
C THR A 393 -1.66 -26.29 -12.09
N PRO A 394 -1.07 -25.12 -11.82
CA PRO A 394 -1.07 -24.56 -10.47
C PRO A 394 -2.50 -24.23 -10.04
N GLY A 395 -2.96 -24.84 -8.93
CA GLY A 395 -4.28 -24.58 -8.40
C GLY A 395 -4.37 -23.17 -7.79
N ILE A 396 -5.40 -22.42 -8.16
CA ILE A 396 -5.62 -21.03 -7.71
C ILE A 396 -6.32 -21.05 -6.35
N LEU A 397 -5.75 -20.38 -5.35
CA LEU A 397 -6.37 -20.29 -4.01
C LEU A 397 -7.52 -19.28 -4.02
N VAL A 398 -8.65 -19.66 -3.44
CA VAL A 398 -9.88 -18.85 -3.39
C VAL A 398 -10.40 -18.84 -1.94
N ALA A 399 -10.73 -17.66 -1.42
CA ALA A 399 -11.37 -17.54 -0.11
C ALA A 399 -12.78 -18.14 -0.16
N GLY A 400 -13.15 -18.93 0.86
CA GLY A 400 -14.42 -19.66 0.92
C GLY A 400 -15.65 -18.76 0.94
N GLU A 401 -15.51 -17.52 1.40
CA GLU A 401 -16.58 -16.49 1.40
C GLU A 401 -17.02 -16.10 -0.02
N LEU A 402 -16.16 -16.32 -1.03
CA LEU A 402 -16.50 -16.09 -2.44
C LEU A 402 -17.43 -17.17 -3.03
N LEU A 403 -17.70 -18.27 -2.31
CA LEU A 403 -18.63 -19.32 -2.75
C LEU A 403 -20.10 -18.90 -2.69
N GLU A 404 -20.48 -17.99 -1.80
CA GLU A 404 -21.90 -17.67 -1.56
C GLU A 404 -22.59 -17.02 -2.77
N TYR A 405 -21.80 -16.55 -3.76
CA TYR A 405 -22.30 -15.90 -4.98
C TYR A 405 -22.37 -16.80 -6.22
N ALA A 406 -22.07 -18.10 -6.11
CA ALA A 406 -22.01 -19.02 -7.26
C ALA A 406 -23.18 -20.03 -7.31
N LYS A 407 -23.89 -20.09 -8.45
CA LYS A 407 -24.94 -21.09 -8.73
C LYS A 407 -24.33 -22.47 -9.10
N ALA A 408 -25.10 -23.54 -8.92
CA ALA A 408 -24.74 -24.87 -9.44
C ALA A 408 -24.61 -24.84 -10.98
N CYS A 409 -23.70 -25.63 -11.55
CA CYS A 409 -23.52 -25.72 -13.00
C CYS A 409 -24.67 -26.48 -13.67
N ALA A 410 -25.31 -25.91 -14.69
CA ALA A 410 -26.26 -26.65 -15.52
C ALA A 410 -25.60 -27.83 -16.28
N ALA A 411 -24.29 -27.74 -16.56
CA ALA A 411 -23.52 -28.80 -17.19
C ALA A 411 -23.34 -30.07 -16.33
N THR A 412 -23.72 -30.04 -15.05
CA THR A 412 -23.61 -31.18 -14.13
C THR A 412 -24.92 -31.92 -13.89
N ASP A 413 -26.06 -31.45 -14.43
CA ASP A 413 -27.38 -32.07 -14.19
C ASP A 413 -27.50 -33.49 -14.80
N ASN A 414 -26.58 -33.89 -15.68
CA ASN A 414 -26.49 -35.24 -16.25
C ASN A 414 -25.35 -36.11 -15.66
N LEU A 415 -24.69 -35.68 -14.57
CA LEU A 415 -23.62 -36.46 -13.91
C LEU A 415 -24.12 -37.27 -12.69
N VAL A 416 -25.43 -37.40 -12.49
CA VAL A 416 -25.99 -38.41 -11.59
C VAL A 416 -26.05 -39.75 -12.34
N LEU A 417 -24.99 -40.54 -12.23
CA LEU A 417 -25.04 -41.97 -12.50
C LEU A 417 -24.44 -42.73 -11.31
N ASN A 418 -25.36 -43.25 -10.51
CA ASN A 418 -25.29 -44.44 -9.65
C ASN A 418 -24.12 -44.59 -8.66
N ASP A 419 -24.35 -44.09 -7.43
CA ASP A 419 -23.99 -44.85 -6.22
C ASP A 419 -25.24 -45.57 -5.71
N GLN A 420 -25.52 -46.75 -6.25
CA GLN A 420 -26.29 -47.79 -5.57
C GLN A 420 -25.28 -48.84 -5.11
N VAL A 421 -25.00 -48.80 -3.81
CA VAL A 421 -24.29 -49.82 -3.05
C VAL A 421 -25.25 -51.01 -2.85
N PRO A 422 -24.77 -52.26 -2.92
CA PRO A 422 -25.11 -53.24 -1.89
C PRO A 422 -24.01 -53.33 -0.83
#